data_AF-A0A329L7G9-F1
#
_entry.id   AF-A0A329L7G9-F1
#
_cell.length_a   1.000
_cell.length_b   1.000
_cell.length_c   1.000
_cell.angle_alpha   90.00
_cell.angle_beta   90.00
_cell.angle_gamma   90.00
#
_symmetry.space_group_name_H-M   'P 1'
#
loop_
_entity.id
_entity.type
_entity.pdbx_description
1 polymer ?
#
loop_
_entity_poly.entity_id
_entity_poly.type
_entity_poly.pdbx_seq_one_letter_code
_entity_poly.pdbx_strand_id
1 'polypeptide(L)'
;MSDVNDEVAAVLQYLEENEKTALENGRNDLADRIAAQRRKLLEPLPADLVQLLNDIADGLEAAGSDDILTGDTITYIRKAANDLHRHNR
;
A
#
# COMPACT_ATOMS: atom_id res chain seq x y z
N MET A 1 -0.49 10.47 -17.60
CA MET A 1 -0.05 9.06 -17.43
C MET A 1 1.18 8.91 -16.54
N SER A 2 2.02 9.93 -16.31
CA SER A 2 3.17 9.82 -15.39
C SER A 2 2.73 9.71 -13.92
N ASP A 3 1.86 10.61 -13.46
CA ASP A 3 1.50 10.73 -12.03
C ASP A 3 0.96 9.42 -11.41
N VAL A 4 0.19 8.65 -12.18
CA VAL A 4 -0.43 7.41 -11.70
C VAL A 4 0.60 6.30 -11.51
N ASN A 5 1.54 6.17 -12.44
CA ASN A 5 2.62 5.18 -12.31
C ASN A 5 3.61 5.60 -11.22
N ASP A 6 3.84 6.90 -11.06
CA ASP A 6 4.71 7.44 -10.02
C ASP A 6 4.13 7.20 -8.62
N GLU A 7 2.81 7.36 -8.43
CA GLU A 7 2.15 7.03 -7.16
C GLU A 7 2.16 5.53 -6.85
N VAL A 8 1.90 4.67 -7.85
CA VAL A 8 1.98 3.21 -7.64
C VAL A 8 3.40 2.78 -7.28
N ALA A 9 4.42 3.35 -7.93
CA ALA A 9 5.81 3.08 -7.61
C ALA A 9 6.16 3.52 -6.18
N ALA A 10 5.67 4.67 -5.73
CA ALA A 10 5.88 5.14 -4.37
C ALA A 10 5.20 4.22 -3.34
N VAL A 11 3.96 3.79 -3.58
CA VAL A 11 3.27 2.84 -2.70
C VAL A 11 4.03 1.50 -2.63
N LEU A 12 4.50 1.00 -3.77
CA LEU A 12 5.31 -0.22 -3.83
C LEU A 12 6.58 -0.09 -2.97
N GLN A 13 7.26 1.05 -3.04
CA GLN A 13 8.45 1.31 -2.24
C GLN A 13 8.14 1.29 -0.73
N TYR A 14 7.08 1.98 -0.30
CA TYR A 14 6.67 1.98 1.12
C TYR A 14 6.33 0.58 1.63
N LEU A 15 5.64 -0.23 0.81
CA LEU A 15 5.32 -1.61 1.17
C LEU A 15 6.58 -2.46 1.28
N GLU A 16 7.56 -2.28 0.39
CA GLU A 16 8.83 -3.00 0.45
C GLU A 16 9.67 -2.63 1.69
N GLU A 17 9.73 -1.34 2.03
CA GLU A 17 10.41 -0.87 3.25
C GLU A 17 9.76 -1.45 4.51
N ASN A 18 8.43 -1.41 4.60
CA ASN A 18 7.71 -1.98 5.74
C ASN A 18 7.82 -3.50 5.81
N GLU A 19 7.78 -4.20 4.67
CA GLU A 19 7.99 -5.65 4.60
C GLU A 19 9.36 -6.00 5.20
N LYS A 20 10.42 -5.30 4.77
CA LYS A 20 11.77 -5.49 5.27
C LYS A 20 11.87 -5.22 6.77
N THR A 21 11.34 -4.09 7.24
CA THR A 21 11.38 -3.74 8.67
C THR A 21 10.55 -4.71 9.52
N ALA A 22 9.43 -5.23 9.00
CA ALA A 22 8.65 -6.26 9.69
C ALA A 22 9.47 -7.55 9.83
N LEU A 23 10.19 -7.99 8.78
CA LEU A 23 11.09 -9.14 8.84
C LEU A 23 12.24 -8.92 9.83
N GLU A 24 12.88 -7.75 9.82
CA GLU A 24 13.97 -7.39 10.75
C GLU A 24 13.50 -7.42 12.21
N ASN A 25 12.25 -7.04 12.47
CA ASN A 25 11.63 -7.10 13.79
C ASN A 25 11.06 -8.49 14.16
N GLY A 26 11.23 -9.50 13.31
CA GLY A 26 10.70 -10.86 13.52
C GLY A 26 9.17 -10.97 13.40
N ARG A 27 8.50 -9.97 12.83
CA ARG A 27 7.05 -9.93 12.59
C ARG A 27 6.72 -10.60 11.25
N ASN A 28 7.01 -11.88 11.14
CA ASN A 28 6.84 -12.64 9.88
C ASN A 28 5.40 -12.60 9.35
N ASP A 29 4.40 -12.73 10.22
CA ASP A 29 2.98 -12.67 9.82
C ASP A 29 2.60 -11.31 9.23
N LEU A 30 3.17 -10.22 9.77
CA LEU A 30 2.96 -8.88 9.25
C LEU A 30 3.69 -8.70 7.91
N ALA A 31 4.93 -9.16 7.81
CA ALA A 31 5.69 -9.13 6.57
C ALA A 31 4.97 -9.89 5.44
N ASP A 32 4.45 -11.08 5.71
CA ASP A 32 3.68 -11.88 4.75
C ASP A 32 2.41 -11.15 4.28
N ARG A 33 1.72 -10.46 5.20
CA ARG A 33 0.53 -9.66 4.88
C ARG A 33 0.88 -8.44 4.02
N ILE A 34 1.98 -7.74 4.34
CA ILE A 34 2.49 -6.60 3.55
C ILE A 34 2.91 -7.09 2.15
N ALA A 35 3.63 -8.20 2.07
CA ALA A 35 4.05 -8.82 0.81
C ALA A 35 2.84 -9.22 -0.05
N ALA A 36 1.76 -9.72 0.56
CA ALA A 36 0.51 -10.03 -0.13
C ALA A 36 -0.13 -8.76 -0.73
N GLN A 37 -0.13 -7.63 -0.01
CA GLN A 37 -0.61 -6.37 -0.56
C GLN A 37 0.29 -5.84 -1.69
N ARG A 38 1.61 -5.93 -1.51
CA ARG A 38 2.60 -5.52 -2.52
C ARG A 38 2.41 -6.28 -3.83
N ARG A 39 2.14 -7.58 -3.77
CA ARG A 39 1.85 -8.39 -4.97
C ARG A 39 0.65 -7.89 -5.77
N LYS A 40 -0.41 -7.37 -5.13
CA LYS A 40 -1.57 -6.83 -5.84
C LYS A 40 -1.22 -5.63 -6.74
N LEU A 41 -0.18 -4.87 -6.40
CA LEU A 41 0.32 -3.75 -7.20
C LEU A 41 1.32 -4.16 -8.29
N LEU A 42 1.85 -5.38 -8.22
CA LEU A 42 2.73 -5.96 -9.24
C LEU A 42 1.95 -6.72 -10.32
N GLU A 43 0.69 -7.07 -10.04
CA GLU A 43 -0.25 -7.62 -11.01
C GLU A 43 -0.76 -6.53 -11.96
N PRO A 44 -1.36 -6.90 -13.12
CA PRO A 44 -1.96 -5.93 -14.02
C PRO A 44 -2.95 -5.03 -13.27
N LEU A 45 -2.64 -3.75 -13.20
CA LEU A 45 -3.43 -2.80 -12.40
C LEU A 45 -4.87 -2.74 -12.92
N PRO A 46 -5.87 -2.82 -12.03
CA PRO A 46 -7.27 -2.70 -12.40
C PRO A 46 -7.57 -1.30 -12.94
N ALA A 47 -8.65 -1.20 -13.70
CA ALA A 47 -9.13 0.09 -14.22
C ALA A 47 -9.49 1.08 -13.09
N ASP A 48 -9.93 0.56 -11.94
CA ASP A 48 -10.19 1.35 -10.73
C ASP A 48 -9.04 1.21 -9.73
N LEU A 49 -7.99 2.00 -9.96
CA LEU A 49 -6.83 2.06 -9.09
C LEU A 49 -7.14 2.71 -7.73
N VAL A 50 -8.15 3.59 -7.65
CA VAL A 50 -8.58 4.20 -6.38
C VAL A 50 -9.10 3.10 -5.45
N GLN A 51 -9.94 2.21 -5.98
CA GLN A 51 -10.44 1.07 -5.20
C GLN A 51 -9.30 0.16 -4.76
N LEU A 52 -8.35 -0.16 -5.65
CA LEU A 52 -7.20 -1.02 -5.30
C LEU A 52 -6.38 -0.44 -4.14
N LEU A 53 -6.08 0.86 -4.17
CA LEU A 53 -5.31 1.52 -3.12
C LEU A 53 -6.05 1.48 -1.78
N ASN A 54 -7.36 1.70 -1.77
CA ASN A 54 -8.16 1.57 -0.55
C ASN A 54 -8.18 0.13 -0.02
N ASP A 55 -8.35 -0.88 -0.89
CA ASP A 55 -8.31 -2.30 -0.50
C ASP A 55 -6.97 -2.69 0.12
N ILE A 56 -5.87 -2.11 -0.36
CA ILE A 56 -4.54 -2.30 0.22
C ILE A 56 -4.45 -1.65 1.61
N ALA A 57 -4.90 -0.40 1.74
CA ALA A 57 -4.91 0.30 3.02
C ALA A 57 -5.71 -0.46 4.08
N ASP A 58 -6.90 -0.95 3.73
CA ASP A 58 -7.75 -1.71 4.63
C ASP A 58 -7.15 -3.08 4.96
N GLY A 59 -6.47 -3.72 4.00
CA GLY A 59 -5.70 -4.94 4.22
C GLY A 59 -4.54 -4.75 5.21
N LEU A 60 -3.88 -3.60 5.17
CA LEU A 60 -2.81 -3.24 6.11
C LEU A 60 -3.36 -2.88 7.50
N GLU A 61 -4.50 -2.19 7.59
CA GLU A 61 -5.16 -1.93 8.87
C GLU A 61 -5.54 -3.25 9.55
N ALA A 62 -6.18 -4.17 8.82
CA ALA A 62 -6.48 -5.49 9.36
C ALA A 62 -5.21 -6.30 9.72
N ALA A 63 -4.07 -6.00 9.07
CA ALA A 63 -2.81 -6.66 9.33
C ALA A 63 -2.16 -6.26 10.65
N GLY A 64 -2.34 -5.00 11.07
CA GLY A 64 -1.66 -4.43 12.23
C GLY A 64 -2.20 -3.06 12.62
N SER A 65 -3.50 -2.93 12.89
CA SER A 65 -4.16 -1.67 13.29
C SER A 65 -3.48 -0.88 14.42
N ASP A 66 -2.65 -1.53 15.24
CA ASP A 66 -1.88 -0.90 16.33
C ASP A 66 -0.38 -0.70 16.01
N ASP A 67 0.05 -0.99 14.80
CA ASP A 67 1.45 -0.97 14.40
C ASP A 67 1.84 0.38 13.76
N ILE A 68 2.69 1.13 14.46
CA ILE A 68 3.30 2.37 13.94
C ILE A 68 3.96 2.15 12.57
N LEU A 69 4.46 0.94 12.30
CA LEU A 69 5.15 0.62 11.06
C LEU A 69 4.25 0.79 9.83
N THR A 70 2.99 0.38 9.90
CA THR A 70 2.07 0.45 8.75
C THR A 70 1.22 1.72 8.73
N GLY A 71 1.09 2.43 9.85
CA GLY A 71 0.22 3.61 9.99
C GLY A 71 0.54 4.74 9.01
N ASP A 72 1.83 5.07 8.83
CA ASP A 72 2.25 6.11 7.89
C ASP A 72 1.97 5.69 6.43
N THR A 73 2.22 4.42 6.10
CA THR A 73 1.94 3.86 4.78
C THR A 73 0.45 3.82 4.47
N ILE A 74 -0.39 3.43 5.42
CA ILE A 74 -1.86 3.50 5.29
C ILE A 74 -2.31 4.93 5.00
N THR A 75 -1.78 5.90 5.74
CA THR A 75 -2.10 7.31 5.56
C THR A 75 -1.68 7.81 4.18
N TYR A 76 -0.47 7.44 3.73
CA TYR A 76 0.03 7.77 2.41
C TYR A 76 -0.85 7.17 1.30
N ILE A 77 -1.18 5.88 1.38
CA ILE A 77 -1.99 5.17 0.39
C ILE A 77 -3.40 5.77 0.28
N ARG A 78 -4.03 6.12 1.41
CA ARG A 78 -5.33 6.79 1.40
C ARG A 78 -5.26 8.19 0.79
N LYS A 79 -4.15 8.89 0.97
CA LYS A 79 -3.93 10.19 0.33
C LYS A 79 -3.79 10.03 -1.19
N ALA A 80 -2.94 9.10 -1.64
CA ALA A 80 -2.77 8.75 -3.05
C ALA A 80 -4.11 8.39 -3.71
N ALA A 81 -4.91 7.53 -3.07
CA ALA A 81 -6.25 7.18 -3.55
C ALA A 81 -7.17 8.41 -3.72
N ASN A 82 -7.14 9.33 -2.76
CA ASN A 82 -7.94 10.57 -2.83
C ASN A 82 -7.44 11.54 -3.92
N ASP A 83 -6.14 11.71 -4.05
CA ASP A 83 -5.55 12.60 -5.05
C ASP A 83 -5.80 12.07 -6.47
N LEU A 84 -5.69 10.75 -6.66
CA LEU A 84 -6.08 10.07 -7.90
C LEU A 84 -7.58 10.22 -8.21
N HIS A 85 -8.45 10.08 -7.21
CA HIS A 85 -9.89 10.26 -7.38
C HIS A 85 -10.25 11.68 -7.81
N ARG A 86 -9.53 12.69 -7.29
CA ARG A 86 -9.69 14.09 -7.69
C ARG A 86 -9.21 14.35 -9.11
N HIS A 87 -8.12 13.73 -9.53
CA HIS A 87 -7.57 13.89 -10.88
C HIS A 87 -8.44 13.23 -11.97
N ASN A 88 -9.19 12.19 -11.64
CA ASN A 88 -10.09 11.49 -12.56
C ASN A 88 -11.50 12.11 -12.68
N ARG A 89 -11.78 13.23 -12.00
CA ARG A 89 -13.07 13.92 -12.00
C ARG A 89 -13.01 15.23 -12.78
#